data_AF-A0A0U3FS66-F1
#
_entry.id   AF-A0A0U3FS66-F1
#
_cell.length_a   1.000
_cell.length_b   1.000
_cell.length_c   1.000
_cell.angle_alpha   90.00
_cell.angle_beta   90.00
_cell.angle_gamma   90.00
#
_symmetry.space_group_name_H-M   'P 1'
#
loop_
_entity.id
_entity.type
_entity.pdbx_description
1 polymer ?
#
loop_
_entity_poly.entity_id
_entity_poly.type
_entity_poly.pdbx_seq_one_letter_code
_entity_poly.pdbx_strand_id
1 'polypeptide(L)'
;MLLKREYLEMLEEVGDKELDINEFVKGEYEERERLIKNLLALELQDLIRPKDARNPRIFVLTEHGKKVLDIWKRLGKPQVERWLDSRIHMMLWTLWKTKSEAPKDWKTPLLERNFVNEEGKLRDEAIELLKVFEPGIRARKIRITRDLGGVLARIAPGPATTAALKNHPEDALDLLEAMDVIVYSAPDGGYYALTRLGRYLRMAIRELRPVAMEYILVNMKIIELVKKLIEGKELTDQEKFVLMNLGYMTVSEPTKAAKLLYKAIEELERGKYWETFTIGLTRVDQWVMKMIDYLWKKAETNPELKPTKSLIVDWFERHWKDIGMDEETRKELLFSDYTVGISLYRLEALELVDSYEEKSKLIYQLTDYGKQLLEVIEKGKIVEIPTYAIRPLVYADRGLPPFRSWIEEAAKEGLLGPGGMGRKGRKLAHLARVVKRRPLLTRMELLVLQKMLPSGQVQKIEELVKKFENPDEARAALYWLEMWGAVNFYDNDYVEITEIGENLKKALVATPPGIATPVHPHFLRVLEVIKELGSYEDIAEIVNRTRLTLGIVKDAIVVAREAKLLGKKDLTGEGELLLETVKEIQAHRETMAEE
;
A
#
# COMPACT_ATOMS: atom_id res chain seq x y z
N MET A 1 12.07 -0.18 12.87
CA MET A 1 12.45 -0.12 14.31
C MET A 1 13.14 -1.42 14.70
N LEU A 2 14.21 -1.32 15.49
CA LEU A 2 14.99 -2.43 16.02
C LEU A 2 15.61 -2.08 17.39
N LEU A 3 15.24 -2.82 18.43
CA LEU A 3 15.84 -2.79 19.76
C LEU A 3 16.41 -4.17 20.08
N LYS A 4 17.74 -4.29 19.96
CA LYS A 4 18.46 -5.44 20.48
C LYS A 4 18.74 -5.28 21.97
N ARG A 5 18.98 -6.38 22.66
CA ARG A 5 19.40 -6.40 24.06
C ARG A 5 20.62 -5.52 24.29
N GLU A 6 21.65 -5.67 23.46
CA GLU A 6 22.86 -4.85 23.51
C GLU A 6 22.55 -3.34 23.39
N TYR A 7 21.49 -2.96 22.67
CA TYR A 7 21.08 -1.56 22.56
C TYR A 7 20.44 -1.07 23.85
N LEU A 8 19.67 -1.92 24.53
CA LEU A 8 19.00 -1.60 25.79
C LEU A 8 20.00 -1.51 26.96
N GLU A 9 21.00 -2.41 26.98
CA GLU A 9 22.13 -2.34 27.91
C GLU A 9 22.93 -1.04 27.70
N MET A 10 23.18 -0.66 26.45
CA MET A 10 23.81 0.62 26.12
C MET A 10 22.97 1.84 26.50
N LEU A 11 21.64 1.79 26.36
CA LEU A 11 20.76 2.86 26.84
C LEU A 11 20.83 2.99 28.37
N GLU A 12 20.97 1.89 29.09
CA GLU A 12 21.16 1.92 30.54
C GLU A 12 22.47 2.61 30.90
N GLU A 13 23.57 2.26 30.24
CA GLU A 13 24.88 2.90 30.45
C GLU A 13 24.83 4.41 30.18
N VAL A 14 24.27 4.83 29.04
CA VAL A 14 24.09 6.25 28.68
C VAL A 14 23.21 7.00 29.69
N GLY A 15 22.21 6.31 30.27
CA GLY A 15 21.32 6.87 31.29
C GLY A 15 21.99 7.09 32.64
N ASP A 16 22.88 6.18 33.04
CA ASP A 16 23.56 6.20 34.33
C ASP A 16 24.77 7.14 34.33
N LYS A 17 25.51 7.19 33.22
CA LYS A 17 26.71 8.02 33.03
C LYS A 17 26.70 8.51 31.58
N GLU A 18 26.65 9.83 31.37
CA GLU A 18 26.78 10.39 30.02
C GLU A 18 27.93 9.69 29.28
N LEU A 19 27.65 9.07 28.13
CA LEU A 19 28.61 8.15 27.51
C LEU A 19 29.56 8.91 26.59
N ASP A 20 30.84 9.02 26.97
CA ASP A 20 31.91 9.48 26.07
C ASP A 20 32.50 8.28 25.29
N ILE A 21 32.39 8.33 23.96
CA ILE A 21 32.96 7.30 23.08
C ILE A 21 34.43 7.01 23.44
N ASN A 22 35.26 8.01 23.78
CA ASN A 22 36.69 7.79 24.02
C ASN A 22 36.98 6.95 25.27
N GLU A 23 36.07 6.89 26.25
CA GLU A 23 36.24 6.08 27.46
C GLU A 23 36.11 4.58 27.16
N PHE A 24 35.29 4.23 26.16
CA PHE A 24 35.10 2.86 25.67
C PHE A 24 36.06 2.45 24.54
N VAL A 25 36.75 3.41 23.91
CA VAL A 25 37.71 3.18 22.79
C VAL A 25 39.02 2.49 23.24
N LYS A 26 39.09 1.98 24.48
CA LYS A 26 40.26 1.22 24.97
C LYS A 26 40.26 -0.26 24.55
N GLY A 27 39.21 -0.74 23.88
CA GLY A 27 39.08 -2.11 23.37
C GLY A 27 39.71 -2.36 21.99
N GLU A 28 39.58 -3.59 21.49
CA GLU A 28 40.05 -3.98 20.16
C GLU A 28 39.27 -3.24 19.05
N TYR A 29 39.86 -3.11 17.85
CA TYR A 29 39.28 -2.34 16.74
C TYR A 29 37.83 -2.78 16.39
N GLU A 30 37.56 -4.08 16.46
CA GLU A 30 36.24 -4.67 16.16
C GLU A 30 35.17 -4.29 17.21
N GLU A 31 35.52 -4.28 18.49
CA GLU A 31 34.60 -3.85 19.57
C GLU A 31 34.21 -2.39 19.40
N ARG A 32 35.17 -1.55 19.01
CA ARG A 32 34.94 -0.14 18.72
C ARG A 32 34.00 0.05 17.53
N GLU A 33 34.18 -0.70 16.46
CA GLU A 33 33.33 -0.60 15.27
C GLU A 33 31.88 -0.99 15.60
N ARG A 34 31.71 -2.07 16.38
CA ARG A 34 30.40 -2.53 16.86
C ARG A 34 29.72 -1.49 17.75
N LEU A 35 30.44 -0.90 18.72
CA LEU A 35 29.92 0.17 19.57
C LEU A 35 29.40 1.36 18.75
N ILE A 36 30.18 1.81 17.76
CA ILE A 36 29.79 2.94 16.90
C ILE A 36 28.52 2.62 16.11
N LYS A 37 28.40 1.39 15.59
CA LYS A 37 27.19 0.95 14.86
C LYS A 37 25.96 0.90 15.77
N ASN A 38 26.10 0.43 17.00
CA ASN A 38 25.02 0.36 17.98
C ASN A 38 24.55 1.77 18.38
N LEU A 39 25.49 2.69 18.67
CA LEU A 39 25.18 4.10 18.93
C LEU A 39 24.46 4.75 17.75
N LEU A 40 24.91 4.46 16.52
CA LEU A 40 24.26 4.96 15.32
C LEU A 40 22.82 4.42 15.20
N ALA A 41 22.59 3.13 15.44
CA ALA A 41 21.25 2.53 15.42
C ALA A 41 20.30 3.16 16.44
N LEU A 42 20.79 3.47 17.65
CA LEU A 42 20.05 4.18 18.70
C LEU A 42 19.75 5.64 18.32
N GLU A 43 20.72 6.35 17.74
CA GLU A 43 20.57 7.75 17.34
C GLU A 43 19.55 7.91 16.20
N LEU A 44 19.59 7.00 15.22
CA LEU A 44 18.67 6.97 14.07
C LEU A 44 17.21 6.76 14.49
N GLN A 45 17.01 6.05 15.60
CA GLN A 45 15.70 5.80 16.22
C GLN A 45 15.31 6.85 17.26
N ASP A 46 16.08 7.94 17.37
CA ASP A 46 15.82 9.05 18.30
C ASP A 46 15.79 8.62 19.78
N LEU A 47 16.60 7.64 20.16
CA LEU A 47 16.71 7.15 21.55
C LEU A 47 17.87 7.80 22.30
N ILE A 48 18.91 8.15 21.57
CA ILE A 48 20.03 8.94 22.07
C ILE A 48 20.30 10.12 21.14
N ARG A 49 21.00 11.12 21.67
CA ARG A 49 21.53 12.23 20.89
C ARG A 49 22.87 12.68 21.44
N PRO A 50 23.71 13.32 20.62
CA PRO A 50 24.86 14.05 21.14
C PRO A 50 24.41 15.12 22.14
N LYS A 51 25.16 15.28 23.23
CA LYS A 51 24.87 16.22 24.32
C LYS A 51 24.73 17.64 23.80
N ASP A 52 25.70 18.08 22.98
CA ASP A 52 25.68 19.35 22.30
C ASP A 52 26.62 19.34 21.07
N ALA A 53 26.58 20.40 20.25
CA ALA A 53 27.39 20.51 19.04
C ALA A 53 28.91 20.61 19.29
N ARG A 54 29.31 21.04 20.50
CA ARG A 54 30.72 21.15 20.92
C ARG A 54 31.25 19.82 21.45
N ASN A 55 30.37 18.95 21.94
CA ASN A 55 30.67 17.63 22.47
C ASN A 55 29.93 16.52 21.69
N PRO A 56 30.19 16.35 20.38
CA PRO A 56 29.45 15.40 19.55
C PRO A 56 29.73 13.91 19.88
N ARG A 57 30.67 13.66 20.81
CA ARG A 57 31.09 12.32 21.24
C ARG A 57 30.46 11.86 22.54
N ILE A 58 29.78 12.77 23.24
CA ILE A 58 29.08 12.48 24.49
C ILE A 58 27.60 12.31 24.16
N PHE A 59 27.03 11.15 24.51
CA PHE A 59 25.63 10.85 24.25
C PHE A 59 24.78 10.96 25.52
N VAL A 60 23.55 11.43 25.33
CA VAL A 60 22.52 11.49 26.37
C VAL A 60 21.22 10.87 25.86
N LEU A 61 20.40 10.36 26.78
CA LEU A 61 19.08 9.84 26.45
C LEU A 61 18.14 10.95 25.98
N THR A 62 17.34 10.65 24.96
CA THR A 62 16.15 11.43 24.61
C THR A 62 14.98 11.05 25.53
N GLU A 63 13.85 11.76 25.43
CA GLU A 63 12.62 11.36 26.14
C GLU A 63 12.12 9.98 25.69
N HIS A 64 12.25 9.66 24.40
CA HIS A 64 11.96 8.32 23.88
C HIS A 64 12.90 7.28 24.49
N GLY A 65 14.21 7.55 24.52
CA GLY A 65 15.21 6.66 25.12
C GLY A 65 14.93 6.35 26.60
N LYS A 66 14.61 7.37 27.39
CA LYS A 66 14.22 7.22 28.81
C LYS A 66 13.00 6.33 28.97
N LYS A 67 11.96 6.57 28.17
CA LYS A 67 10.71 5.81 28.24
C LYS A 67 10.89 4.35 27.82
N VAL A 68 11.67 4.09 26.76
CA VAL A 68 12.02 2.72 26.34
C VAL A 68 12.79 1.99 27.43
N LEU A 69 13.78 2.64 28.03
CA LEU A 69 14.58 2.07 29.10
C LEU A 69 13.74 1.73 30.34
N ASP A 70 12.84 2.64 30.75
CA ASP A 70 11.90 2.41 31.85
C ASP A 70 10.98 1.21 31.59
N ILE A 71 10.38 1.13 30.39
CA ILE A 71 9.53 0.01 29.99
C ILE A 71 10.29 -1.32 30.04
N TRP A 72 11.52 -1.36 29.51
CA TRP A 72 12.35 -2.57 29.53
C TRP A 72 12.67 -3.02 30.96
N LYS A 73 12.94 -2.07 31.87
CA LYS A 73 13.15 -2.33 33.30
C LYS A 73 11.90 -2.87 33.98
N ARG A 74 10.73 -2.25 33.75
CA ARG A 74 9.43 -2.72 34.29
C ARG A 74 9.04 -4.11 33.79
N LEU A 75 9.39 -4.45 32.55
CA LEU A 75 9.21 -5.77 31.98
C LEU A 75 10.25 -6.80 32.42
N GLY A 76 11.11 -6.47 33.39
CA GLY A 76 12.05 -7.41 34.01
C GLY A 76 13.28 -7.72 33.17
N LYS A 77 13.68 -6.82 32.26
CA LYS A 77 14.85 -6.96 31.39
C LYS A 77 14.91 -8.32 30.65
N PRO A 78 13.94 -8.63 29.77
CA PRO A 78 13.91 -9.89 29.04
C PRO A 78 15.24 -10.19 28.34
N GLN A 79 15.69 -11.44 28.40
CA GLN A 79 17.03 -11.85 27.94
C GLN A 79 17.09 -12.19 26.43
N VAL A 80 16.06 -11.81 25.67
CA VAL A 80 15.99 -12.05 24.23
C VAL A 80 16.92 -11.11 23.46
N GLU A 81 17.64 -11.64 22.47
CA GLU A 81 18.60 -10.86 21.69
C GLU A 81 17.93 -9.70 20.94
N ARG A 82 16.83 -9.98 20.24
CA ARG A 82 16.00 -8.98 19.53
C ARG A 82 14.72 -8.76 20.32
N TRP A 83 14.74 -7.78 21.22
CA TRP A 83 13.60 -7.50 22.09
C TRP A 83 12.41 -6.93 21.32
N LEU A 84 12.65 -5.96 20.45
CA LEU A 84 11.63 -5.37 19.58
C LEU A 84 12.20 -5.22 18.17
N ASP A 85 11.50 -5.74 17.17
CA ASP A 85 11.82 -5.54 15.76
C ASP A 85 10.54 -5.32 14.97
N SER A 86 10.64 -5.14 13.66
CA SER A 86 9.49 -4.85 12.80
C SER A 86 8.38 -5.92 12.89
N ARG A 87 8.73 -7.19 13.13
CA ARG A 87 7.79 -8.32 13.27
C ARG A 87 7.04 -8.25 14.58
N ILE A 88 7.78 -8.12 15.68
CA ILE A 88 7.20 -8.02 17.03
C ILE A 88 6.29 -6.79 17.09
N HIS A 89 6.74 -5.68 16.52
CA HIS A 89 5.99 -4.44 16.49
C HIS A 89 4.62 -4.60 15.80
N MET A 90 4.59 -5.29 14.66
CA MET A 90 3.34 -5.58 13.93
C MET A 90 2.39 -6.49 14.71
N MET A 91 2.91 -7.52 15.39
CA MET A 91 2.09 -8.38 16.25
C MET A 91 1.46 -7.59 17.39
N LEU A 92 2.26 -6.77 18.09
CA LEU A 92 1.76 -5.90 19.16
C LEU A 92 0.68 -4.93 18.65
N TRP A 93 0.93 -4.27 17.53
CA TRP A 93 -0.04 -3.33 16.94
C TRP A 93 -1.35 -4.02 16.58
N THR A 94 -1.28 -5.19 15.96
CA THR A 94 -2.46 -5.98 15.59
C THR A 94 -3.29 -6.32 16.82
N LEU A 95 -2.67 -6.87 17.88
CA LEU A 95 -3.38 -7.22 19.12
C LEU A 95 -3.97 -5.99 19.81
N TRP A 96 -3.28 -4.85 19.77
CA TRP A 96 -3.79 -3.61 20.35
C TRP A 96 -5.03 -3.10 19.61
N LYS A 97 -5.00 -3.15 18.27
CA LYS A 97 -6.13 -2.76 17.42
C LYS A 97 -7.32 -3.69 17.59
N THR A 98 -7.09 -5.00 17.58
CA THR A 98 -8.16 -6.00 17.62
C THR A 98 -8.67 -6.29 19.02
N LYS A 99 -7.93 -5.87 20.07
CA LYS A 99 -8.19 -6.22 21.47
C LYS A 99 -8.34 -7.74 21.68
N SER A 100 -7.65 -8.53 20.86
CA SER A 100 -7.71 -9.98 20.88
C SER A 100 -6.56 -10.58 21.68
N GLU A 101 -6.69 -11.86 22.01
CA GLU A 101 -5.57 -12.67 22.51
C GLU A 101 -4.60 -13.00 21.36
N ALA A 102 -3.33 -13.21 21.71
CA ALA A 102 -2.29 -13.62 20.79
C ALA A 102 -2.60 -14.99 20.17
N PRO A 103 -2.58 -15.12 18.83
CA PRO A 103 -2.58 -16.42 18.15
C PRO A 103 -1.46 -17.33 18.67
N LYS A 104 -1.64 -18.65 18.49
CA LYS A 104 -0.75 -19.68 19.03
C LYS A 104 0.72 -19.49 18.62
N ASP A 105 0.94 -19.13 17.36
CA ASP A 105 2.24 -18.87 16.73
C ASP A 105 2.86 -17.53 17.14
N TRP A 106 2.07 -16.60 17.69
CA TRP A 106 2.54 -15.30 18.19
C TRP A 106 2.81 -15.33 19.70
N LYS A 107 2.12 -16.21 20.43
CA LYS A 107 2.15 -16.24 21.89
C LYS A 107 3.56 -16.48 22.45
N THR A 108 4.28 -17.48 21.96
CA THR A 108 5.64 -17.80 22.41
C THR A 108 6.61 -16.61 22.28
N PRO A 109 6.81 -16.02 21.08
CA PRO A 109 7.74 -14.89 20.96
C PRO A 109 7.32 -13.68 21.80
N LEU A 110 6.02 -13.43 21.99
CA LEU A 110 5.55 -12.32 22.82
C LEU A 110 5.71 -12.56 24.33
N LEU A 111 5.54 -13.81 24.79
CA LEU A 111 5.75 -14.21 26.19
C LEU A 111 7.22 -14.10 26.60
N GLU A 112 8.15 -14.57 25.77
CA GLU A 112 9.60 -14.46 26.03
C GLU A 112 10.07 -13.01 26.22
N ARG A 113 9.32 -12.06 25.68
CA ARG A 113 9.56 -10.61 25.76
C ARG A 113 8.77 -9.93 26.88
N ASN A 114 7.95 -10.68 27.62
CA ASN A 114 7.00 -10.19 28.61
C ASN A 114 5.97 -9.18 28.05
N PHE A 115 5.69 -9.19 26.75
CA PHE A 115 4.71 -8.25 26.17
C PHE A 115 3.26 -8.68 26.32
N VAL A 116 3.03 -9.97 26.55
CA VAL A 116 1.71 -10.54 26.85
C VAL A 116 1.73 -11.25 28.19
N ASN A 117 0.55 -11.53 28.73
CA ASN A 117 0.36 -12.41 29.89
C ASN A 117 0.18 -13.87 29.44
N GLU A 118 0.00 -14.80 30.39
CA GLU A 118 -0.17 -16.23 30.12
C GLU A 118 -1.43 -16.53 29.29
N GLU A 119 -2.44 -15.67 29.30
CA GLU A 119 -3.62 -15.78 28.44
C GLU A 119 -3.37 -15.23 27.02
N GLY A 120 -2.22 -14.61 26.76
CA GLY A 120 -1.88 -14.00 25.48
C GLY A 120 -2.44 -12.59 25.28
N LYS A 121 -2.92 -11.93 26.34
CA LYS A 121 -3.37 -10.53 26.30
C LYS A 121 -2.19 -9.58 26.46
N LEU A 122 -2.21 -8.48 25.71
CA LEU A 122 -1.20 -7.43 25.82
C LEU A 122 -1.13 -6.85 27.24
N ARG A 123 0.09 -6.61 27.71
CA ARG A 123 0.34 -5.84 28.94
C ARG A 123 0.34 -4.34 28.66
N ASP A 124 0.08 -3.53 29.68
CA ASP A 124 0.04 -2.07 29.55
C ASP A 124 1.39 -1.50 29.11
N GLU A 125 2.50 -2.08 29.57
CA GLU A 125 3.85 -1.69 29.18
C GLU A 125 4.11 -1.88 27.67
N ALA A 126 3.54 -2.94 27.07
CA ALA A 126 3.64 -3.18 25.63
C ALA A 126 2.83 -2.12 24.85
N ILE A 127 1.68 -1.71 25.36
CA ILE A 127 0.87 -0.62 24.79
C ILE A 127 1.58 0.72 24.93
N GLU A 128 2.23 0.98 26.06
CA GLU A 128 3.07 2.17 26.25
C GLU A 128 4.24 2.22 25.25
N LEU A 129 4.87 1.08 24.98
CA LEU A 129 5.96 0.94 24.01
C LEU A 129 5.47 1.21 22.59
N LEU A 130 4.32 0.65 22.21
CA LEU A 130 3.66 0.96 20.93
C LEU A 130 3.40 2.45 20.75
N LYS A 131 3.04 3.17 21.81
CA LYS A 131 2.84 4.63 21.75
C LYS A 131 4.14 5.41 21.61
N VAL A 132 5.29 4.87 22.01
CA VAL A 132 6.60 5.48 21.72
C VAL A 132 6.91 5.38 20.23
N PHE A 133 6.58 4.24 19.63
CA PHE A 133 6.87 3.93 18.25
C PHE A 133 5.59 3.76 17.43
N GLU A 134 4.69 4.75 17.51
CA GLU A 134 3.36 4.63 16.93
C GLU A 134 3.43 4.11 15.48
N PRO A 135 2.72 3.02 15.13
CA PRO A 135 2.66 2.48 13.78
C PRO A 135 2.10 3.51 12.79
N GLY A 136 3.01 4.26 12.20
CA GLY A 136 2.69 5.44 11.39
C GLY A 136 3.84 6.44 11.40
N ILE A 137 4.51 6.61 12.54
CA ILE A 137 5.63 7.54 12.70
C ILE A 137 6.92 6.84 12.25
N ARG A 138 7.39 7.22 11.05
CA ARG A 138 8.62 6.69 10.44
C ARG A 138 9.88 7.14 11.17
N ALA A 139 11.00 6.47 10.87
CA ALA A 139 12.32 6.94 11.25
C ALA A 139 12.49 8.41 10.88
N ARG A 140 12.99 9.23 11.82
CA ARG A 140 13.15 10.68 11.61
C ARG A 140 14.50 11.05 11.02
N LYS A 141 15.43 10.09 11.02
CA LYS A 141 16.80 10.27 10.58
C LYS A 141 17.19 9.13 9.66
N ILE A 142 17.97 9.49 8.65
CA ILE A 142 18.57 8.52 7.74
C ILE A 142 20.04 8.83 7.55
N ARG A 143 20.84 7.78 7.46
CA ARG A 143 22.25 7.85 7.13
C ARG A 143 22.66 6.63 6.32
N ILE A 144 22.94 6.83 5.04
CA ILE A 144 23.42 5.79 4.14
C ILE A 144 24.88 6.06 3.80
N THR A 145 25.77 5.21 4.31
CA THR A 145 27.18 5.17 3.89
C THR A 145 27.32 4.44 2.56
N ARG A 146 28.51 4.48 1.96
CA ARG A 146 28.81 3.77 0.71
C ARG A 146 28.60 2.26 0.86
N ASP A 147 29.09 1.66 1.93
CA ASP A 147 28.97 0.21 2.15
C ASP A 147 27.50 -0.19 2.34
N LEU A 148 26.77 0.58 3.14
CA LEU A 148 25.34 0.37 3.36
C LEU A 148 24.53 0.56 2.07
N GLY A 149 24.88 1.58 1.28
CA GLY A 149 24.30 1.81 -0.04
C GLY A 149 24.58 0.66 -1.01
N GLY A 150 25.78 0.07 -0.95
CA GLY A 150 26.15 -1.11 -1.73
C GLY A 150 25.37 -2.38 -1.33
N VAL A 151 24.98 -2.53 -0.07
CA VAL A 151 24.04 -3.56 0.38
C VAL A 151 22.64 -3.26 -0.16
N LEU A 152 22.12 -2.05 0.10
CA LEU A 152 20.77 -1.63 -0.30
C LEU A 152 20.54 -1.72 -1.82
N ALA A 153 21.54 -1.39 -2.65
CA ALA A 153 21.47 -1.49 -4.09
C ALA A 153 21.33 -2.93 -4.60
N ARG A 154 21.89 -3.90 -3.88
CA ARG A 154 21.96 -5.33 -4.28
C ARG A 154 20.76 -6.15 -3.81
N ILE A 155 20.16 -5.82 -2.67
CA ILE A 155 18.98 -6.53 -2.19
C ILE A 155 17.77 -6.30 -3.12
N ALA A 156 16.87 -7.27 -3.20
CA ALA A 156 15.64 -7.14 -3.95
C ALA A 156 14.64 -6.26 -3.16
N PRO A 157 13.72 -5.54 -3.82
CA PRO A 157 12.71 -4.74 -3.11
C PRO A 157 11.70 -5.58 -2.30
N GLY A 158 11.65 -6.90 -2.52
CA GLY A 158 10.73 -7.82 -1.85
C GLY A 158 9.25 -7.57 -2.18
N PRO A 159 8.32 -8.33 -1.57
CA PRO A 159 8.55 -9.40 -0.61
C PRO A 159 9.41 -10.53 -1.19
N ALA A 160 10.41 -10.98 -0.43
CA ALA A 160 11.33 -12.04 -0.80
C ALA A 160 11.77 -12.81 0.45
N THR A 161 12.29 -14.02 0.28
CA THR A 161 12.75 -14.85 1.41
C THR A 161 13.99 -14.22 2.07
N THR A 162 14.09 -14.28 3.40
CA THR A 162 15.28 -13.78 4.11
C THR A 162 16.54 -14.60 3.81
N ALA A 163 16.40 -15.80 3.24
CA ALA A 163 17.51 -16.57 2.70
C ALA A 163 18.35 -15.77 1.68
N ALA A 164 17.72 -14.87 0.91
CA ALA A 164 18.41 -14.01 -0.04
C ALA A 164 19.31 -12.95 0.64
N LEU A 165 19.13 -12.71 1.95
CA LEU A 165 19.91 -11.73 2.72
C LEU A 165 21.16 -12.34 3.38
N LYS A 166 21.31 -13.66 3.41
CA LYS A 166 22.39 -14.37 4.14
C LYS A 166 23.82 -13.94 3.76
N ASN A 167 24.01 -13.43 2.54
CA ASN A 167 25.31 -13.00 2.04
C ASN A 167 25.63 -11.52 2.35
N HIS A 168 24.78 -10.85 3.13
CA HIS A 168 24.97 -9.46 3.52
C HIS A 168 25.30 -9.35 5.02
N PRO A 169 26.14 -8.37 5.44
CA PRO A 169 26.46 -8.16 6.85
C PRO A 169 25.21 -7.90 7.69
N GLU A 170 25.08 -8.56 8.83
CA GLU A 170 23.92 -8.43 9.72
C GLU A 170 23.75 -6.98 10.22
N ASP A 171 24.84 -6.35 10.69
CA ASP A 171 24.83 -4.96 11.13
C ASP A 171 24.27 -3.99 10.07
N ALA A 172 24.52 -4.28 8.79
CA ALA A 172 24.00 -3.45 7.71
C ALA A 172 22.48 -3.61 7.60
N LEU A 173 21.97 -4.84 7.72
CA LEU A 173 20.52 -5.11 7.71
C LEU A 173 19.83 -4.50 8.94
N ASP A 174 20.47 -4.57 10.11
CA ASP A 174 19.98 -3.96 11.34
C ASP A 174 19.85 -2.45 11.24
N LEU A 175 20.86 -1.78 10.67
CA LEU A 175 20.80 -0.34 10.42
C LEU A 175 19.67 0.01 9.43
N LEU A 176 19.47 -0.78 8.38
CA LEU A 176 18.35 -0.58 7.46
C LEU A 176 16.99 -0.74 8.18
N GLU A 177 16.85 -1.71 9.09
CA GLU A 177 15.60 -1.91 9.84
C GLU A 177 15.38 -0.82 10.90
N ALA A 178 16.46 -0.36 11.55
CA ALA A 178 16.41 0.78 12.48
C ALA A 178 15.93 2.06 11.77
N MET A 179 16.30 2.26 10.50
CA MET A 179 15.85 3.38 9.67
C MET A 179 14.49 3.15 8.98
N ASP A 180 13.79 2.05 9.25
CA ASP A 180 12.52 1.71 8.60
C ASP A 180 12.63 1.60 7.06
N VAL A 181 13.81 1.20 6.57
CA VAL A 181 14.11 0.97 5.14
C VAL A 181 13.71 -0.44 4.71
N ILE A 182 13.88 -1.41 5.62
CA ILE A 182 13.52 -2.82 5.44
C ILE A 182 12.65 -3.27 6.61
N VAL A 183 11.69 -4.14 6.32
CA VAL A 183 10.79 -4.76 7.31
C VAL A 183 10.72 -6.26 7.08
N TYR A 184 10.49 -7.02 8.17
CA TYR A 184 10.46 -8.48 8.17
C TYR A 184 9.06 -9.00 8.50
N SER A 185 8.65 -10.09 7.86
CA SER A 185 7.29 -10.62 8.00
C SER A 185 7.00 -11.18 9.38
N ALA A 186 5.85 -10.86 9.96
CA ALA A 186 5.36 -11.53 11.16
C ALA A 186 4.80 -12.93 10.84
N PRO A 187 4.90 -13.91 11.76
CA PRO A 187 5.58 -13.82 13.07
C PRO A 187 7.08 -14.17 13.04
N ASP A 188 7.54 -14.92 12.04
CA ASP A 188 8.83 -15.62 12.08
C ASP A 188 10.00 -14.90 11.39
N GLY A 189 9.73 -13.88 10.57
CA GLY A 189 10.76 -13.21 9.76
C GLY A 189 11.26 -14.05 8.60
N GLY A 190 10.49 -15.03 8.12
CA GLY A 190 10.87 -15.84 6.95
C GLY A 190 11.01 -15.01 5.66
N TYR A 191 10.40 -13.84 5.61
CA TYR A 191 10.41 -12.93 4.47
C TYR A 191 10.77 -11.50 4.88
N TYR A 192 11.21 -10.70 3.90
CA TYR A 192 11.46 -9.28 4.04
C TYR A 192 10.88 -8.50 2.86
N ALA A 193 10.65 -7.21 3.06
CA ALA A 193 10.36 -6.26 1.99
C ALA A 193 11.02 -4.91 2.27
N LEU A 194 11.40 -4.19 1.21
CA LEU A 194 11.76 -2.79 1.32
C LEU A 194 10.48 -1.96 1.45
N THR A 195 10.49 -1.06 2.43
CA THR A 195 9.45 -0.04 2.57
C THR A 195 9.47 0.90 1.37
N ARG A 196 8.43 1.72 1.19
CA ARG A 196 8.42 2.71 0.10
C ARG A 196 9.62 3.67 0.17
N LEU A 197 9.99 4.12 1.38
CA LEU A 197 11.22 4.86 1.65
C LEU A 197 12.44 4.06 1.14
N GLY A 198 12.56 2.81 1.56
CA GLY A 198 13.66 1.94 1.15
C GLY A 198 13.76 1.70 -0.35
N ARG A 199 12.62 1.60 -1.05
CA ARG A 199 12.57 1.44 -2.51
C ARG A 199 13.09 2.69 -3.22
N TYR A 200 12.64 3.88 -2.85
CA TYR A 200 13.12 5.11 -3.48
C TYR A 200 14.60 5.38 -3.18
N LEU A 201 15.06 5.14 -1.94
CA LEU A 201 16.48 5.22 -1.59
C LEU A 201 17.32 4.28 -2.43
N ARG A 202 16.90 3.01 -2.52
CA ARG A 202 17.58 2.01 -3.36
C ARG A 202 17.64 2.45 -4.81
N MET A 203 16.54 2.96 -5.37
CA MET A 203 16.50 3.47 -6.74
C MET A 203 17.45 4.65 -6.91
N ALA A 204 17.43 5.63 -6.00
CA ALA A 204 18.33 6.78 -6.03
C ALA A 204 19.80 6.34 -6.00
N ILE A 205 20.16 5.44 -5.08
CA ILE A 205 21.54 4.93 -4.91
C ILE A 205 22.02 4.17 -6.16
N ARG A 206 21.14 3.41 -6.82
CA ARG A 206 21.48 2.72 -8.07
C ARG A 206 21.72 3.66 -9.25
N GLU A 207 21.10 4.84 -9.22
CA GLU A 207 21.28 5.89 -10.23
C GLU A 207 22.47 6.80 -9.92
N LEU A 208 22.99 6.77 -8.67
CA LEU A 208 24.23 7.47 -8.36
C LEU A 208 25.36 6.89 -9.20
N ARG A 209 26.17 7.79 -9.75
CA ARG A 209 27.50 7.49 -10.25
C ARG A 209 28.49 8.01 -9.21
N PRO A 210 28.67 7.33 -8.06
CA PRO A 210 29.48 7.88 -6.99
C PRO A 210 30.92 8.07 -7.48
N VAL A 211 31.47 9.26 -7.24
CA VAL A 211 32.91 9.49 -7.34
C VAL A 211 33.58 8.74 -6.18
N ALA A 212 34.73 8.12 -6.44
CA ALA A 212 35.40 7.16 -5.55
C ALA A 212 35.75 7.68 -4.12
N MET A 213 35.54 8.96 -3.79
CA MET A 213 36.02 9.60 -2.54
C MET A 213 34.95 9.87 -1.46
N GLU A 214 33.64 9.90 -1.76
CA GLU A 214 32.61 10.18 -0.74
C GLU A 214 32.11 8.93 0.03
N TYR A 215 32.28 8.91 1.35
CA TYR A 215 31.87 7.78 2.21
C TYR A 215 30.38 7.84 2.61
N ILE A 216 29.77 9.03 2.69
CA ILE A 216 28.36 9.22 3.05
C ILE A 216 27.58 9.60 1.80
N LEU A 217 26.64 8.75 1.39
CA LEU A 217 25.82 8.97 0.20
C LEU A 217 24.56 9.77 0.54
N VAL A 218 23.96 9.52 1.70
CA VAL A 218 22.74 10.19 2.17
C VAL A 218 22.84 10.46 3.66
N ASN A 219 22.52 11.68 4.08
CA ASN A 219 22.24 12.06 5.46
C ASN A 219 21.27 13.26 5.47
N MET A 220 20.88 13.73 6.65
CA MET A 220 19.94 14.85 6.77
C MET A 220 20.41 16.14 6.08
N LYS A 221 21.72 16.45 6.10
CA LYS A 221 22.27 17.61 5.41
C LYS A 221 22.14 17.47 3.88
N ILE A 222 22.48 16.31 3.32
CA ILE A 222 22.33 16.04 1.88
C ILE A 222 20.87 16.11 1.46
N ILE A 223 19.97 15.61 2.31
CA ILE A 223 18.51 15.70 2.11
C ILE A 223 18.06 17.15 1.96
N GLU A 224 18.48 18.05 2.86
CA GLU A 224 18.16 19.47 2.78
C GLU A 224 18.68 20.11 1.48
N LEU A 225 19.89 19.74 1.04
CA LEU A 225 20.46 20.25 -0.21
C LEU A 225 19.71 19.78 -1.44
N VAL A 226 19.34 18.49 -1.51
CA VAL A 226 18.54 17.96 -2.62
C VAL A 226 17.14 18.57 -2.64
N LYS A 227 16.55 18.81 -1.48
CA LYS A 227 15.27 19.53 -1.37
C LYS A 227 15.38 20.94 -1.93
N LYS A 228 16.39 21.73 -1.50
CA LYS A 228 16.67 23.06 -2.07
C LYS A 228 16.81 23.01 -3.59
N LEU A 229 17.57 22.04 -4.11
CA LEU A 229 17.80 21.88 -5.55
C LEU A 229 16.50 21.66 -6.33
N ILE A 230 15.66 20.72 -5.88
CA ILE A 230 14.42 20.35 -6.59
C ILE A 230 13.36 21.45 -6.48
N GLU A 231 13.30 22.13 -5.33
CA GLU A 231 12.37 23.25 -5.11
C GLU A 231 12.84 24.56 -5.76
N GLY A 232 13.97 24.57 -6.47
CA GLY A 232 14.51 25.75 -7.15
C GLY A 232 15.01 26.85 -6.21
N LYS A 233 15.37 26.50 -4.96
CA LYS A 233 15.96 27.42 -3.99
C LYS A 233 17.43 27.66 -4.31
N GLU A 234 17.93 28.84 -3.94
CA GLU A 234 19.31 29.22 -4.19
C GLU A 234 20.28 28.31 -3.41
N LEU A 235 21.30 27.80 -4.13
CA LEU A 235 22.39 27.01 -3.59
C LEU A 235 23.69 27.81 -3.72
N THR A 236 24.48 27.81 -2.64
CA THR A 236 25.86 28.33 -2.66
C THR A 236 26.75 27.47 -3.55
N ASP A 237 27.87 28.02 -4.03
CA ASP A 237 28.80 27.26 -4.87
C ASP A 237 29.38 26.03 -4.16
N GLN A 238 29.55 26.10 -2.84
CA GLN A 238 29.95 24.96 -2.03
C GLN A 238 28.87 23.86 -1.98
N GLU A 239 27.60 24.23 -1.84
CA GLU A 239 26.48 23.28 -1.85
C GLU A 239 26.32 22.62 -3.23
N LYS A 240 26.44 23.40 -4.32
CA LYS A 240 26.45 22.87 -5.70
C LYS A 240 27.59 21.87 -5.89
N PHE A 241 28.80 22.22 -5.46
CA PHE A 241 29.96 21.33 -5.55
C PHE A 241 29.73 20.00 -4.82
N VAL A 242 29.16 20.04 -3.61
CA VAL A 242 28.79 18.82 -2.85
C VAL A 242 27.78 17.96 -3.62
N LEU A 243 26.70 18.56 -4.13
CA LEU A 243 25.66 17.81 -4.88
C LEU A 243 26.18 17.26 -6.20
N MET A 244 27.05 17.99 -6.90
CA MET A 244 27.70 17.52 -8.13
C MET A 244 28.64 16.34 -7.85
N ASN A 245 29.47 16.42 -6.80
CA ASN A 245 30.39 15.33 -6.42
C ASN A 245 29.65 14.04 -6.02
N LEU A 246 28.48 14.18 -5.38
CA LEU A 246 27.64 13.04 -5.04
C LEU A 246 26.83 12.49 -6.22
N GLY A 247 26.73 13.24 -7.33
CA GLY A 247 25.97 12.85 -8.52
C GLY A 247 24.47 13.17 -8.46
N TYR A 248 24.06 14.07 -7.56
CA TYR A 248 22.68 14.56 -7.44
C TYR A 248 22.39 15.76 -8.37
N MET A 249 23.43 16.46 -8.82
CA MET A 249 23.30 17.62 -9.69
C MET A 249 24.26 17.50 -10.87
N THR A 250 23.82 17.94 -12.04
CA THR A 250 24.70 18.26 -13.18
C THR A 250 25.22 19.70 -13.03
N VAL A 251 25.70 20.34 -14.10
CA VAL A 251 26.14 21.74 -14.03
C VAL A 251 24.99 22.69 -13.65
N SER A 252 23.75 22.38 -14.06
CA SER A 252 22.61 23.26 -13.85
C SER A 252 21.32 22.56 -13.42
N GLU A 253 21.24 21.23 -13.53
CA GLU A 253 19.97 20.51 -13.35
C GLU A 253 20.06 19.33 -12.37
N PRO A 254 18.97 19.02 -11.65
CA PRO A 254 18.89 17.82 -10.82
C PRO A 254 18.94 16.53 -11.66
N THR A 255 19.73 15.57 -11.19
CA THR A 255 19.79 14.24 -11.82
C THR A 255 18.57 13.39 -11.47
N LYS A 256 18.41 12.26 -12.15
CA LYS A 256 17.39 11.24 -11.81
C LYS A 256 17.56 10.75 -10.36
N ALA A 257 18.80 10.61 -9.88
CA ALA A 257 19.08 10.22 -8.51
C ALA A 257 18.54 11.27 -7.51
N ALA A 258 18.65 12.57 -7.82
CA ALA A 258 18.08 13.63 -6.97
C ALA A 258 16.56 13.60 -6.96
N LYS A 259 15.91 13.43 -8.12
CA LYS A 259 14.45 13.29 -8.21
C LYS A 259 13.94 12.08 -7.40
N LEU A 260 14.67 10.96 -7.42
CA LEU A 260 14.32 9.76 -6.65
C LEU A 260 14.59 9.92 -5.15
N LEU A 261 15.70 10.57 -4.76
CA LEU A 261 15.95 10.88 -3.36
C LEU A 261 14.91 11.87 -2.84
N TYR A 262 14.47 12.83 -3.65
CA TYR A 262 13.38 13.74 -3.29
C TYR A 262 12.08 13.00 -2.97
N LYS A 263 11.72 11.96 -3.74
CA LYS A 263 10.59 11.09 -3.37
C LYS A 263 10.80 10.37 -2.04
N ALA A 264 12.02 9.90 -1.75
CA ALA A 264 12.35 9.35 -0.43
C ALA A 264 12.25 10.42 0.69
N ILE A 265 12.54 11.68 0.40
CA ILE A 265 12.37 12.81 1.34
C ILE A 265 10.89 13.05 1.61
N GLU A 266 10.03 13.07 0.58
CA GLU A 266 8.58 13.18 0.76
C GLU A 266 8.03 12.05 1.63
N GLU A 267 8.52 10.82 1.42
CA GLU A 267 8.20 9.66 2.25
C GLU A 267 8.67 9.80 3.71
N LEU A 268 9.82 10.44 3.94
CA LEU A 268 10.36 10.71 5.28
C LEU A 268 9.57 11.81 6.00
N GLU A 269 9.31 12.92 5.31
CA GLU A 269 8.66 14.12 5.85
C GLU A 269 7.15 13.93 6.07
N ARG A 270 6.48 13.09 5.26
CA ARG A 270 5.06 12.78 5.45
C ARG A 270 4.78 12.27 6.87
N GLY A 271 5.75 11.56 7.47
CA GLY A 271 5.67 11.08 8.85
C GLY A 271 4.51 10.13 9.14
N LYS A 272 3.75 9.74 8.10
CA LYS A 272 2.64 8.79 8.08
C LYS A 272 2.73 7.94 6.83
N TYR A 273 2.21 6.72 6.92
CA TYR A 273 2.21 5.79 5.81
C TYR A 273 1.30 6.25 4.67
N TRP A 274 1.75 6.06 3.44
CA TRP A 274 0.90 6.23 2.28
C TRP A 274 -0.06 5.05 2.18
N GLU A 275 -1.37 5.30 2.23
CA GLU A 275 -2.32 4.24 1.94
C GLU A 275 -2.29 3.89 0.47
N THR A 276 -1.87 2.66 0.19
CA THR A 276 -2.05 2.03 -1.12
C THR A 276 -3.19 1.05 -0.98
N PHE A 277 -4.11 1.03 -1.96
CA PHE A 277 -5.17 0.03 -2.00
C PHE A 277 -4.76 -1.15 -2.85
N THR A 278 -5.32 -2.31 -2.57
CA THR A 278 -5.12 -3.54 -3.33
C THR A 278 -5.74 -3.42 -4.74
N ILE A 279 -5.52 -4.43 -5.57
CA ILE A 279 -6.19 -4.61 -6.86
C ILE A 279 -6.46 -6.10 -7.05
N GLY A 280 -7.67 -6.41 -7.48
CA GLY A 280 -8.12 -7.78 -7.77
C GLY A 280 -8.82 -7.83 -9.12
N LEU A 281 -8.72 -8.98 -9.79
CA LEU A 281 -9.33 -9.23 -11.10
C LEU A 281 -9.85 -10.65 -11.14
N THR A 282 -11.12 -10.83 -11.51
CA THR A 282 -11.67 -12.17 -11.75
C THR A 282 -11.14 -12.75 -13.05
N ARG A 283 -11.41 -14.04 -13.30
CA ARG A 283 -11.16 -14.64 -14.62
C ARG A 283 -11.97 -13.94 -15.71
N VAL A 284 -13.21 -13.54 -15.39
CA VAL A 284 -14.10 -12.82 -16.31
C VAL A 284 -13.50 -11.49 -16.75
N ASP A 285 -12.93 -10.71 -15.82
CA ASP A 285 -12.27 -9.43 -16.15
C ASP A 285 -11.18 -9.59 -17.21
N GLN A 286 -10.37 -10.63 -17.06
CA GLN A 286 -9.25 -10.90 -17.97
C GLN A 286 -9.76 -11.33 -19.35
N TRP A 287 -10.82 -12.13 -19.39
CA TRP A 287 -11.47 -12.53 -20.64
C TRP A 287 -12.16 -11.36 -21.34
N VAL A 288 -12.82 -10.48 -20.60
CA VAL A 288 -13.44 -9.27 -21.15
C VAL A 288 -12.37 -8.36 -21.75
N MET A 289 -11.25 -8.14 -21.05
CA MET A 289 -10.13 -7.37 -21.60
C MET A 289 -9.59 -7.97 -22.91
N LYS A 290 -9.37 -9.30 -22.93
CA LYS A 290 -8.91 -10.01 -24.13
C LYS A 290 -9.91 -9.91 -25.28
N MET A 291 -11.21 -9.98 -24.99
CA MET A 291 -12.26 -9.82 -26.00
C MET A 291 -12.31 -8.40 -26.57
N ILE A 292 -12.18 -7.38 -25.72
CA ILE A 292 -12.11 -5.98 -26.17
C ILE A 292 -10.95 -5.79 -27.15
N ASP A 293 -9.76 -6.27 -26.80
CA ASP A 293 -8.58 -6.19 -27.67
C ASP A 293 -8.78 -6.94 -29.00
N TYR A 294 -9.33 -8.16 -28.92
CA TYR A 294 -9.61 -8.98 -30.09
C TYR A 294 -10.62 -8.32 -31.04
N LEU A 295 -11.72 -7.79 -30.51
CA LEU A 295 -12.75 -7.10 -31.29
C LEU A 295 -12.23 -5.82 -31.92
N TRP A 296 -11.36 -5.06 -31.23
CA TRP A 296 -10.69 -3.90 -31.83
C TRP A 296 -9.79 -4.29 -33.01
N LYS A 297 -9.02 -5.37 -32.91
CA LYS A 297 -8.23 -5.90 -34.03
C LYS A 297 -9.11 -6.31 -35.22
N LYS A 298 -10.30 -6.86 -34.96
CA LYS A 298 -11.28 -7.17 -36.03
C LYS A 298 -11.91 -5.90 -36.60
N ALA A 299 -12.12 -4.87 -35.78
CA ALA A 299 -12.70 -3.61 -36.19
C ALA A 299 -11.83 -2.83 -37.20
N GLU A 300 -10.52 -3.12 -37.26
CA GLU A 300 -9.61 -2.58 -38.29
C GLU A 300 -10.04 -2.98 -39.72
N THR A 301 -10.66 -4.14 -39.88
CA THR A 301 -11.15 -4.64 -41.18
C THR A 301 -12.67 -4.60 -41.29
N ASN A 302 -13.40 -4.58 -40.17
CA ASN A 302 -14.85 -4.45 -40.13
C ASN A 302 -15.30 -3.51 -39.00
N PRO A 303 -15.51 -2.21 -39.28
CA PRO A 303 -15.84 -1.20 -38.27
C PRO A 303 -17.10 -1.47 -37.42
N GLU A 304 -18.00 -2.38 -37.84
CA GLU A 304 -19.19 -2.77 -37.07
C GLU A 304 -18.87 -3.71 -35.88
N LEU A 305 -17.65 -4.26 -35.83
CA LEU A 305 -17.20 -5.17 -34.77
C LEU A 305 -16.56 -4.45 -33.57
N LYS A 306 -16.85 -3.16 -33.37
CA LYS A 306 -16.38 -2.42 -32.19
C LYS A 306 -16.97 -3.01 -30.90
N PRO A 307 -16.21 -3.04 -29.78
CA PRO A 307 -16.65 -3.76 -28.59
C PRO A 307 -17.80 -3.06 -27.87
N THR A 308 -19.02 -3.60 -28.01
CA THR A 308 -20.17 -3.28 -27.15
C THR A 308 -20.38 -4.41 -26.15
N LYS A 309 -21.12 -4.14 -25.05
CA LYS A 309 -21.50 -5.20 -24.10
C LYS A 309 -22.18 -6.37 -24.81
N SER A 310 -23.17 -6.09 -25.66
CA SER A 310 -23.93 -7.11 -26.38
C SER A 310 -23.05 -7.93 -27.33
N LEU A 311 -22.12 -7.28 -28.02
CA LEU A 311 -21.21 -7.97 -28.94
C LEU A 311 -20.21 -8.86 -28.19
N ILE A 312 -19.71 -8.39 -27.04
CA ILE A 312 -18.82 -9.19 -26.17
C ILE A 312 -19.53 -10.46 -25.70
N VAL A 313 -20.79 -10.34 -25.25
CA VAL A 313 -21.61 -11.50 -24.83
C VAL A 313 -21.84 -12.46 -26.00
N ASP A 314 -22.28 -11.96 -27.16
CA ASP A 314 -22.52 -12.78 -28.35
C ASP A 314 -21.24 -13.54 -28.79
N TRP A 315 -20.08 -12.88 -28.72
CA TRP A 315 -18.80 -13.51 -29.02
C TRP A 315 -18.39 -14.57 -28.00
N PHE A 316 -18.63 -14.36 -26.70
CA PHE A 316 -18.43 -15.42 -25.70
C PHE A 316 -19.39 -16.61 -25.92
N GLU A 317 -20.59 -16.38 -26.41
CA GLU A 317 -21.52 -17.47 -26.73
C GLU A 317 -21.08 -18.31 -27.92
N ARG A 318 -20.69 -17.63 -29.01
CA ARG A 318 -20.57 -18.23 -30.35
C ARG A 318 -19.13 -18.47 -30.79
N HIS A 319 -18.19 -17.70 -30.27
CA HIS A 319 -16.81 -17.62 -30.78
C HIS A 319 -15.74 -17.80 -29.68
N TRP A 320 -16.12 -18.29 -28.49
CA TRP A 320 -15.20 -18.51 -27.38
C TRP A 320 -13.99 -19.39 -27.72
N LYS A 321 -14.15 -20.36 -28.63
CA LYS A 321 -13.03 -21.20 -29.09
C LYS A 321 -11.99 -20.41 -29.87
N ASP A 322 -12.40 -19.40 -30.62
CA ASP A 322 -11.52 -18.58 -31.46
C ASP A 322 -10.54 -17.76 -30.62
N ILE A 323 -10.89 -17.50 -29.35
CA ILE A 323 -10.06 -16.80 -28.38
C ILE A 323 -9.36 -17.75 -27.37
N GLY A 324 -9.46 -19.07 -27.59
CA GLY A 324 -8.80 -20.10 -26.78
C GLY A 324 -9.40 -20.25 -25.38
N MET A 325 -10.67 -19.92 -25.19
CA MET A 325 -11.39 -20.14 -23.93
C MET A 325 -11.74 -21.63 -23.78
N ASP A 326 -11.88 -22.11 -22.55
CA ASP A 326 -12.38 -23.46 -22.24
C ASP A 326 -13.90 -23.45 -21.92
N GLU A 327 -14.54 -24.61 -22.02
CA GLU A 327 -16.00 -24.74 -21.85
C GLU A 327 -16.46 -24.44 -20.42
N GLU A 328 -15.62 -24.66 -19.41
CA GLU A 328 -15.92 -24.36 -18.00
C GLU A 328 -15.99 -22.84 -17.79
N THR A 329 -14.98 -22.12 -18.27
CA THR A 329 -14.94 -20.66 -18.26
C THR A 329 -16.11 -20.07 -19.05
N ARG A 330 -16.41 -20.66 -20.22
CA ARG A 330 -17.56 -20.24 -21.02
C ARG A 330 -18.86 -20.35 -20.21
N LYS A 331 -19.09 -21.47 -19.52
CA LYS A 331 -20.28 -21.63 -18.67
C LYS A 331 -20.31 -20.58 -17.55
N GLU A 332 -19.19 -20.37 -16.86
CA GLU A 332 -19.04 -19.32 -15.82
C GLU A 332 -19.44 -17.93 -16.34
N LEU A 333 -19.04 -17.61 -17.58
CA LEU A 333 -19.34 -16.34 -18.25
C LEU A 333 -20.81 -16.22 -18.71
N LEU A 334 -21.44 -17.33 -19.12
CA LEU A 334 -22.80 -17.35 -19.67
C LEU A 334 -23.91 -17.36 -18.60
N PHE A 335 -23.58 -17.69 -17.35
CA PHE A 335 -24.60 -17.77 -16.30
C PHE A 335 -25.13 -16.43 -15.78
N SER A 336 -24.65 -15.27 -16.26
CA SER A 336 -25.46 -14.04 -16.27
C SER A 336 -24.91 -12.92 -17.16
N ASP A 337 -25.78 -12.20 -17.88
CA ASP A 337 -25.52 -10.86 -18.46
C ASP A 337 -25.00 -9.84 -17.43
N TYR A 338 -25.20 -10.15 -16.15
CA TYR A 338 -24.77 -9.38 -15.00
C TYR A 338 -23.25 -9.52 -14.77
N THR A 339 -22.64 -10.67 -15.10
CA THR A 339 -21.21 -10.92 -14.92
C THR A 339 -20.35 -10.08 -15.86
N VAL A 340 -20.69 -10.01 -17.16
CA VAL A 340 -19.96 -9.16 -18.13
C VAL A 340 -20.20 -7.68 -17.84
N GLY A 341 -21.42 -7.29 -17.45
CA GLY A 341 -21.74 -5.92 -17.06
C GLY A 341 -20.92 -5.45 -15.84
N ILE A 342 -20.91 -6.24 -14.76
CA ILE A 342 -20.08 -5.98 -13.57
C ILE A 342 -18.61 -5.90 -13.95
N SER A 343 -18.14 -6.81 -14.80
CA SER A 343 -16.74 -6.84 -15.21
C SER A 343 -16.34 -5.57 -15.96
N LEU A 344 -17.16 -5.09 -16.90
CA LEU A 344 -16.92 -3.83 -17.59
C LEU A 344 -16.91 -2.65 -16.61
N TYR A 345 -17.82 -2.63 -15.63
CA TYR A 345 -17.79 -1.62 -14.56
C TYR A 345 -16.54 -1.72 -13.68
N ARG A 346 -16.07 -2.93 -13.34
CA ARG A 346 -14.87 -3.11 -12.50
C ARG A 346 -13.59 -2.71 -13.25
N LEU A 347 -13.51 -3.03 -14.54
CA LEU A 347 -12.39 -2.65 -15.39
C LEU A 347 -12.34 -1.13 -15.60
N GLU A 348 -13.49 -0.47 -15.79
CA GLU A 348 -13.56 0.99 -15.85
C GLU A 348 -13.29 1.65 -14.48
N ALA A 349 -13.73 1.01 -13.40
CA ALA A 349 -13.45 1.42 -12.02
C ALA A 349 -11.95 1.44 -11.69
N LEU A 350 -11.18 0.56 -12.34
CA LEU A 350 -9.73 0.44 -12.19
C LEU A 350 -8.95 1.15 -13.31
N GLU A 351 -9.62 1.95 -14.15
CA GLU A 351 -9.00 2.66 -15.27
C GLU A 351 -8.28 1.73 -16.27
N LEU A 352 -8.73 0.48 -16.38
CA LEU A 352 -8.22 -0.51 -17.35
C LEU A 352 -8.99 -0.48 -18.67
N VAL A 353 -10.25 -0.04 -18.61
CA VAL A 353 -11.15 0.15 -19.74
C VAL A 353 -11.73 1.56 -19.68
N ASP A 354 -11.92 2.18 -20.84
CA ASP A 354 -12.72 3.40 -21.00
C ASP A 354 -13.95 3.12 -21.84
N SER A 355 -15.00 3.92 -21.66
CA SER A 355 -16.26 3.78 -22.39
C SER A 355 -16.79 5.12 -22.90
N TYR A 356 -17.29 5.10 -24.13
CA TYR A 356 -17.85 6.27 -24.79
C TYR A 356 -18.98 5.89 -25.77
N GLU A 357 -19.89 6.84 -26.00
CA GLU A 357 -20.94 6.70 -26.98
C GLU A 357 -20.41 6.92 -28.40
N GLU A 358 -20.77 6.01 -29.30
CA GLU A 358 -20.64 6.17 -30.74
C GLU A 358 -21.90 5.60 -31.42
N LYS A 359 -22.58 6.40 -32.26
CA LYS A 359 -23.81 5.99 -32.97
C LYS A 359 -24.86 5.36 -32.04
N SER A 360 -25.09 5.97 -30.87
CA SER A 360 -26.04 5.48 -29.85
C SER A 360 -25.73 4.13 -29.22
N LYS A 361 -24.51 3.63 -29.41
CA LYS A 361 -23.97 2.43 -28.75
C LYS A 361 -22.86 2.84 -27.79
N LEU A 362 -22.79 2.18 -26.64
CA LEU A 362 -21.66 2.34 -25.74
C LEU A 362 -20.53 1.40 -26.19
N ILE A 363 -19.40 1.99 -26.55
CA ILE A 363 -18.19 1.32 -27.02
C ILE A 363 -17.16 1.28 -25.90
N TYR A 364 -16.46 0.15 -25.77
CA TYR A 364 -15.40 -0.05 -24.78
C TYR A 364 -14.04 -0.18 -25.44
N GLN A 365 -13.01 0.38 -24.82
CA GLN A 365 -11.62 0.28 -25.27
C GLN A 365 -10.66 0.10 -24.09
N LEU A 366 -9.54 -0.60 -24.32
CA LEU A 366 -8.49 -0.70 -23.31
C LEU A 366 -7.76 0.64 -23.19
N THR A 367 -7.54 1.07 -21.95
CA THR A 367 -6.60 2.15 -21.64
C THR A 367 -5.16 1.66 -21.80
N ASP A 368 -4.18 2.55 -21.66
CA ASP A 368 -2.76 2.15 -21.66
C ASP A 368 -2.44 1.22 -20.48
N TYR A 369 -3.07 1.43 -19.32
CA TYR A 369 -2.97 0.50 -18.19
C TYR A 369 -3.57 -0.87 -18.53
N GLY A 370 -4.73 -0.89 -19.18
CA GLY A 370 -5.39 -2.11 -19.65
C GLY A 370 -4.51 -2.91 -20.61
N LYS A 371 -3.92 -2.26 -21.63
CA LYS A 371 -3.01 -2.90 -22.59
C LYS A 371 -1.77 -3.47 -21.91
N GLN A 372 -1.10 -2.67 -21.07
CA GLN A 372 0.10 -3.11 -20.36
C GLN A 372 -0.15 -4.29 -19.42
N LEU A 373 -1.34 -4.35 -18.81
CA LEU A 373 -1.73 -5.47 -17.98
C LEU A 373 -2.04 -6.71 -18.82
N LEU A 374 -2.79 -6.56 -19.91
CA LEU A 374 -3.14 -7.65 -20.83
C LEU A 374 -1.87 -8.34 -21.36
N GLU A 375 -0.84 -7.58 -21.75
CA GLU A 375 0.46 -8.13 -22.20
C GLU A 375 1.14 -9.07 -21.18
N VAL A 376 0.89 -8.84 -19.89
CA VAL A 376 1.46 -9.66 -18.81
C VAL A 376 0.57 -10.87 -18.52
N ILE A 377 -0.74 -10.73 -18.68
CA ILE A 377 -1.72 -11.81 -18.52
C ILE A 377 -1.64 -12.80 -19.67
N GLU A 378 -1.55 -12.34 -20.92
CA GLU A 378 -1.49 -13.19 -22.12
C GLU A 378 -0.26 -14.11 -22.16
N LYS A 379 0.85 -13.70 -21.56
CA LYS A 379 2.05 -14.55 -21.43
C LYS A 379 1.91 -15.61 -20.33
N GLY A 380 0.87 -15.54 -19.50
CA GLY A 380 0.51 -16.52 -18.49
C GLY A 380 -0.81 -17.23 -18.84
N LYS A 381 -1.32 -18.01 -17.88
CA LYS A 381 -2.70 -18.52 -17.93
C LYS A 381 -3.65 -17.47 -17.34
N ILE A 382 -4.88 -17.39 -17.87
CA ILE A 382 -5.96 -16.62 -17.24
C ILE A 382 -6.33 -17.31 -15.94
N VAL A 383 -6.00 -16.67 -14.83
CA VAL A 383 -6.23 -17.14 -13.46
C VAL A 383 -6.67 -15.94 -12.65
N GLU A 384 -7.69 -16.13 -11.82
CA GLU A 384 -8.14 -15.09 -10.88
C GLU A 384 -6.97 -14.48 -10.12
N ILE A 385 -7.08 -13.18 -9.87
CA ILE A 385 -6.13 -12.41 -9.09
C ILE A 385 -6.92 -11.92 -7.89
N PRO A 386 -6.95 -12.67 -6.80
CA PRO A 386 -7.72 -12.27 -5.65
C PRO A 386 -7.10 -10.99 -5.05
N THR A 387 -7.96 -10.11 -4.55
CA THR A 387 -7.54 -8.82 -3.97
C THR A 387 -6.52 -8.99 -2.84
N TYR A 388 -6.66 -10.07 -2.04
CA TYR A 388 -5.77 -10.35 -0.91
C TYR A 388 -4.34 -10.72 -1.34
N ALA A 389 -4.12 -11.27 -2.52
CA ALA A 389 -2.79 -11.69 -2.98
C ALA A 389 -1.85 -10.51 -3.27
N ILE A 390 -2.37 -9.28 -3.35
CA ILE A 390 -1.58 -8.05 -3.50
C ILE A 390 -1.25 -7.40 -2.15
N ARG A 391 -1.91 -7.80 -1.05
CA ARG A 391 -1.67 -7.24 0.30
C ARG A 391 -0.20 -7.20 0.69
N PRO A 392 0.62 -8.26 0.46
CA PRO A 392 2.02 -8.21 0.87
C PRO A 392 2.80 -7.05 0.24
N LEU A 393 2.42 -6.67 -0.98
CA LEU A 393 3.08 -5.62 -1.75
C LEU A 393 2.65 -4.25 -1.25
N VAL A 394 1.34 -4.09 -1.04
CA VAL A 394 0.69 -2.88 -0.54
C VAL A 394 1.09 -2.56 0.90
N TYR A 395 1.17 -3.56 1.77
CA TYR A 395 1.59 -3.38 3.17
C TYR A 395 3.04 -2.92 3.27
N ALA A 396 3.93 -3.53 2.49
CA ALA A 396 5.31 -3.06 2.41
C ALA A 396 5.40 -1.60 1.93
N ASP A 397 4.57 -1.18 0.98
CA ASP A 397 4.51 0.24 0.56
C ASP A 397 3.96 1.16 1.68
N ARG A 398 3.04 0.64 2.51
CA ARG A 398 2.63 1.28 3.77
C ARG A 398 3.73 1.24 4.84
N GLY A 399 4.94 0.76 4.59
CA GLY A 399 5.98 0.63 5.63
C GLY A 399 5.65 -0.39 6.73
N LEU A 400 4.61 -1.19 6.52
CA LEU A 400 4.18 -2.22 7.45
C LEU A 400 4.75 -3.57 7.00
N PRO A 401 5.31 -4.37 7.92
CA PRO A 401 5.72 -5.71 7.56
C PRO A 401 4.54 -6.55 7.12
N PRO A 402 4.61 -7.18 5.94
CA PRO A 402 3.57 -8.09 5.47
C PRO A 402 3.54 -9.37 6.32
N PHE A 403 2.37 -9.98 6.45
CA PHE A 403 2.25 -11.27 7.15
C PHE A 403 2.69 -12.44 6.28
N ARG A 404 3.24 -13.47 6.92
CA ARG A 404 3.70 -14.68 6.24
C ARG A 404 2.56 -15.37 5.46
N SER A 405 1.38 -15.49 6.06
CA SER A 405 0.16 -16.05 5.47
C SER A 405 -0.14 -15.43 4.09
N TRP A 406 -0.16 -14.10 4.02
CA TRP A 406 -0.46 -13.36 2.80
C TRP A 406 0.63 -13.50 1.73
N ILE A 407 1.90 -13.61 2.15
CA ILE A 407 3.01 -13.87 1.22
C ILE A 407 2.88 -15.26 0.60
N GLU A 408 2.54 -16.26 1.40
CA GLU A 408 2.33 -17.62 0.92
C GLU A 408 1.12 -17.71 -0.03
N GLU A 409 0.05 -16.98 0.23
CA GLU A 409 -1.08 -16.81 -0.70
C GLU A 409 -0.64 -16.15 -2.01
N ALA A 410 0.10 -15.04 -1.95
CA ALA A 410 0.61 -14.37 -3.15
C ALA A 410 1.57 -15.25 -3.98
N ALA A 411 2.32 -16.14 -3.33
CA ALA A 411 3.16 -17.13 -3.99
C ALA A 411 2.33 -18.23 -4.67
N LYS A 412 1.26 -18.73 -4.02
CA LYS A 412 0.31 -19.69 -4.61
C LYS A 412 -0.35 -19.13 -5.88
N GLU A 413 -0.67 -17.84 -5.88
CA GLU A 413 -1.24 -17.13 -7.04
C GLU A 413 -0.22 -16.76 -8.14
N GLY A 414 1.05 -17.16 -7.98
CA GLY A 414 2.12 -16.92 -8.96
C GLY A 414 2.54 -15.45 -9.07
N LEU A 415 2.20 -14.62 -8.08
CA LEU A 415 2.61 -13.20 -8.04
C LEU A 415 4.04 -13.04 -7.49
N LEU A 416 4.45 -13.98 -6.65
CA LEU A 416 5.79 -14.07 -6.05
C LEU A 416 6.49 -15.36 -6.51
N GLY A 417 7.77 -15.26 -6.81
CA GLY A 417 8.67 -16.39 -7.06
C GLY A 417 9.83 -16.44 -6.06
N PRO A 418 10.77 -17.39 -6.23
CA PRO A 418 11.91 -17.57 -5.31
C PRO A 418 12.79 -16.33 -5.13
N GLY A 419 12.89 -15.48 -6.17
CA GLY A 419 13.64 -14.21 -6.16
C GLY A 419 12.81 -12.98 -5.81
N GLY A 420 11.58 -13.15 -5.33
CA GLY A 420 10.64 -12.06 -5.05
C GLY A 420 9.60 -11.84 -6.16
N MET A 421 9.12 -10.61 -6.33
CA MET A 421 8.01 -10.30 -7.24
C MET A 421 8.27 -10.66 -8.71
N GLY A 422 7.37 -11.47 -9.29
CA GLY A 422 7.35 -11.76 -10.72
C GLY A 422 6.96 -10.54 -11.58
N ARG A 423 6.95 -10.70 -12.91
CA ARG A 423 6.51 -9.62 -13.84
C ARG A 423 5.05 -9.23 -13.61
N LYS A 424 4.17 -10.21 -13.38
CA LYS A 424 2.74 -10.04 -13.03
C LYS A 424 2.57 -9.29 -11.71
N GLY A 425 3.20 -9.76 -10.64
CA GLY A 425 3.17 -9.08 -9.34
C GLY A 425 3.66 -7.63 -9.39
N ARG A 426 4.79 -7.37 -10.08
CA ARG A 426 5.30 -6.00 -10.27
C ARG A 426 4.35 -5.08 -11.01
N LYS A 427 3.69 -5.58 -12.08
CA LYS A 427 2.74 -4.76 -12.85
C LYS A 427 1.49 -4.45 -12.02
N LEU A 428 0.94 -5.42 -11.29
CA LEU A 428 -0.23 -5.20 -10.43
C LEU A 428 0.09 -4.25 -9.26
N ALA A 429 1.25 -4.39 -8.62
CA ALA A 429 1.69 -3.46 -7.57
C ALA A 429 1.93 -2.05 -8.11
N HIS A 430 2.34 -1.91 -9.38
CA HIS A 430 2.42 -0.61 -10.03
C HIS A 430 1.02 -0.03 -10.27
N LEU A 431 0.11 -0.80 -10.87
CA LEU A 431 -1.28 -0.36 -11.11
C LEU A 431 -1.97 0.06 -9.81
N ALA A 432 -1.82 -0.74 -8.75
CA ALA A 432 -2.35 -0.43 -7.43
C ALA A 432 -1.95 0.97 -6.91
N ARG A 433 -0.81 1.50 -7.36
CA ARG A 433 -0.28 2.82 -6.96
C ARG A 433 -0.69 3.96 -7.89
N VAL A 434 -0.99 3.71 -9.16
CA VAL A 434 -1.15 4.80 -10.16
C VAL A 434 -2.58 4.99 -10.67
N VAL A 435 -3.41 3.94 -10.64
CA VAL A 435 -4.76 4.02 -11.22
C VAL A 435 -5.67 4.96 -10.44
N LYS A 436 -6.44 5.78 -11.17
CA LYS A 436 -7.48 6.64 -10.61
C LYS A 436 -8.76 5.82 -10.42
N ARG A 437 -9.00 5.38 -9.19
CA ARG A 437 -10.12 4.49 -8.87
C ARG A 437 -11.47 5.20 -8.87
N ARG A 438 -12.49 4.54 -9.40
CA ARG A 438 -13.91 4.90 -9.22
C ARG A 438 -14.62 3.70 -8.62
N PRO A 439 -15.01 3.70 -7.33
CA PRO A 439 -15.44 2.49 -6.65
C PRO A 439 -16.65 1.84 -7.33
N LEU A 440 -16.70 0.52 -7.26
CA LEU A 440 -17.83 -0.31 -7.67
C LEU A 440 -18.35 -1.03 -6.44
N LEU A 441 -19.61 -0.82 -6.08
CA LEU A 441 -20.30 -1.54 -5.02
C LEU A 441 -21.47 -2.29 -5.63
N THR A 442 -21.48 -3.61 -5.49
CA THR A 442 -22.69 -4.40 -5.76
C THR A 442 -23.57 -4.45 -4.52
N ARG A 443 -24.74 -5.08 -4.66
CA ARG A 443 -25.66 -5.34 -3.57
C ARG A 443 -24.97 -6.00 -2.37
N MET A 444 -24.10 -6.99 -2.59
CA MET A 444 -23.47 -7.71 -1.48
C MET A 444 -22.50 -6.80 -0.71
N GLU A 445 -21.66 -6.00 -1.38
CA GLU A 445 -20.77 -5.02 -0.74
C GLU A 445 -21.57 -3.99 0.07
N LEU A 446 -22.70 -3.50 -0.46
CA LEU A 446 -23.57 -2.58 0.29
C LEU A 446 -24.11 -3.24 1.56
N LEU A 447 -24.64 -4.46 1.46
CA LEU A 447 -25.19 -5.18 2.62
C LEU A 447 -24.12 -5.49 3.66
N VAL A 448 -22.92 -5.88 3.23
CA VAL A 448 -21.77 -6.08 4.12
C VAL A 448 -21.43 -4.78 4.84
N LEU A 449 -21.25 -3.69 4.09
CA LEU A 449 -20.90 -2.37 4.63
C LEU A 449 -21.93 -1.89 5.66
N GLN A 450 -23.22 -2.05 5.37
CA GLN A 450 -24.31 -1.68 6.29
C GLN A 450 -24.29 -2.48 7.61
N LYS A 451 -23.87 -3.75 7.59
CA LYS A 451 -23.78 -4.62 8.78
C LYS A 451 -22.45 -4.52 9.54
N MET A 452 -21.44 -3.83 9.02
CA MET A 452 -20.17 -3.63 9.72
C MET A 452 -20.33 -2.72 10.95
N LEU A 453 -19.50 -2.96 11.97
CA LEU A 453 -19.37 -2.04 13.11
C LEU A 453 -18.83 -0.67 12.64
N PRO A 454 -19.13 0.43 13.37
CA PRO A 454 -18.61 1.76 13.03
C PRO A 454 -17.08 1.85 13.10
N SER A 455 -16.52 2.87 12.45
CA SER A 455 -15.08 3.16 12.46
C SER A 455 -14.51 3.21 13.89
N GLY A 456 -13.30 2.65 14.08
CA GLY A 456 -12.66 2.47 15.39
C GLY A 456 -13.07 1.22 16.15
N GLN A 457 -13.98 0.41 15.60
CA GLN A 457 -14.35 -0.91 16.12
C GLN A 457 -13.92 -2.02 15.15
N VAL A 458 -13.32 -3.07 15.71
CA VAL A 458 -12.93 -4.28 14.99
C VAL A 458 -13.97 -5.39 15.21
N GLN A 459 -14.12 -6.28 14.25
CA GLN A 459 -14.93 -7.50 14.39
C GLN A 459 -14.24 -8.68 13.72
N LYS A 460 -14.48 -9.90 14.22
CA LYS A 460 -14.01 -11.11 13.53
C LYS A 460 -14.74 -11.26 12.21
N ILE A 461 -13.99 -11.57 11.14
CA ILE A 461 -14.53 -11.78 9.80
C ILE A 461 -15.61 -12.87 9.83
N GLU A 462 -15.31 -13.99 10.50
CA GLU A 462 -16.20 -15.15 10.57
C GLU A 462 -17.55 -14.83 11.24
N GLU A 463 -17.54 -13.99 12.28
CA GLU A 463 -18.77 -13.55 12.96
C GLU A 463 -19.59 -12.59 12.10
N LEU A 464 -18.94 -11.78 11.26
CA LEU A 464 -19.62 -10.91 10.30
C LEU A 464 -20.27 -11.72 9.18
N VAL A 465 -19.50 -12.58 8.51
CA VAL A 465 -19.97 -13.28 7.30
C VAL A 465 -21.07 -14.31 7.61
N LYS A 466 -21.10 -14.89 8.82
CA LYS A 466 -22.19 -15.76 9.29
C LYS A 466 -23.54 -15.06 9.43
N LYS A 467 -23.61 -13.73 9.34
CA LYS A 467 -24.86 -12.95 9.36
C LYS A 467 -25.56 -12.91 8.00
N PHE A 468 -25.01 -13.59 6.99
CA PHE A 468 -25.49 -13.61 5.60
C PHE A 468 -25.84 -15.03 5.19
N GLU A 469 -26.79 -15.16 4.26
CA GLU A 469 -27.22 -16.46 3.71
C GLU A 469 -26.08 -17.17 2.98
N ASN A 470 -25.21 -16.40 2.32
CA ASN A 470 -24.01 -16.88 1.65
C ASN A 470 -22.75 -16.26 2.26
N PRO A 471 -22.12 -16.92 3.27
CA PRO A 471 -20.92 -16.40 3.94
C PRO A 471 -19.72 -16.22 3.00
N ASP A 472 -19.56 -17.06 1.98
CA ASP A 472 -18.44 -16.97 1.04
C ASP A 472 -18.55 -15.75 0.13
N GLU A 473 -19.76 -15.44 -0.32
CA GLU A 473 -20.04 -14.23 -1.10
C GLU A 473 -19.88 -12.96 -0.26
N ALA A 474 -20.31 -12.99 1.01
CA ALA A 474 -20.06 -11.89 1.95
C ALA A 474 -18.55 -11.69 2.22
N ARG A 475 -17.77 -12.78 2.29
CA ARG A 475 -16.31 -12.72 2.42
C ARG A 475 -15.67 -12.12 1.17
N ALA A 476 -16.10 -12.54 -0.02
CA ALA A 476 -15.63 -11.96 -1.28
C ALA A 476 -15.94 -10.46 -1.37
N ALA A 477 -17.13 -10.04 -0.93
CA ALA A 477 -17.51 -8.64 -0.87
C ALA A 477 -16.60 -7.80 0.06
N LEU A 478 -16.12 -8.35 1.19
CA LEU A 478 -15.11 -7.66 2.01
C LEU A 478 -13.79 -7.44 1.25
N TYR A 479 -13.37 -8.41 0.45
CA TYR A 479 -12.17 -8.25 -0.38
C TYR A 479 -12.35 -7.20 -1.47
N TRP A 480 -13.54 -7.09 -2.06
CA TRP A 480 -13.85 -5.99 -2.98
C TRP A 480 -13.87 -4.63 -2.28
N LEU A 481 -14.43 -4.54 -1.08
CA LEU A 481 -14.40 -3.32 -0.27
C LEU A 481 -12.97 -2.85 0.07
N GLU A 482 -12.04 -3.78 0.31
CA GLU A 482 -10.62 -3.45 0.56
C GLU A 482 -9.95 -2.81 -0.66
N MET A 483 -10.34 -3.21 -1.88
CA MET A 483 -9.83 -2.62 -3.12
C MET A 483 -10.13 -1.13 -3.25
N TRP A 484 -11.19 -0.68 -2.56
CA TRP A 484 -11.63 0.71 -2.50
C TRP A 484 -11.15 1.44 -1.24
N GLY A 485 -10.36 0.78 -0.40
CA GLY A 485 -9.90 1.33 0.87
C GLY A 485 -11.00 1.42 1.94
N ALA A 486 -12.16 0.78 1.75
CA ALA A 486 -13.29 0.88 2.68
C ALA A 486 -13.11 0.04 3.96
N VAL A 487 -12.22 -0.96 3.93
CA VAL A 487 -11.96 -1.85 5.08
C VAL A 487 -10.46 -2.14 5.21
N ASN A 488 -10.01 -2.37 6.45
CA ASN A 488 -8.69 -2.87 6.78
C ASN A 488 -8.79 -4.28 7.36
N PHE A 489 -7.92 -5.17 6.88
CA PHE A 489 -7.78 -6.54 7.36
C PHE A 489 -6.60 -6.69 8.31
N TYR A 490 -6.76 -7.54 9.31
CA TYR A 490 -5.71 -7.96 10.23
C TYR A 490 -5.44 -9.47 10.09
N ASP A 491 -4.21 -9.92 10.33
CA ASP A 491 -3.80 -11.32 10.12
C ASP A 491 -4.39 -12.32 11.11
N ASN A 492 -4.99 -11.83 12.18
CA ASN A 492 -5.74 -12.62 13.16
C ASN A 492 -7.24 -12.73 12.82
N ASP A 493 -7.61 -12.60 11.54
CA ASP A 493 -8.97 -12.71 11.00
C ASP A 493 -9.97 -11.64 11.52
N TYR A 494 -9.46 -10.45 11.82
CA TYR A 494 -10.30 -9.28 12.12
C TYR A 494 -10.39 -8.33 10.95
N VAL A 495 -11.49 -7.59 10.90
CA VAL A 495 -11.74 -6.52 9.93
C VAL A 495 -12.26 -5.27 10.64
N GLU A 496 -11.86 -4.11 10.13
CA GLU A 496 -12.29 -2.79 10.57
C GLU A 496 -12.78 -1.97 9.37
N ILE A 497 -13.83 -1.18 9.56
CA ILE A 497 -14.25 -0.20 8.55
C ILE A 497 -13.35 1.04 8.64
N THR A 498 -12.88 1.53 7.50
CA THR A 498 -12.07 2.77 7.46
C THR A 498 -12.97 4.01 7.49
N GLU A 499 -12.36 5.20 7.52
CA GLU A 499 -13.09 6.45 7.34
C GLU A 499 -13.80 6.51 5.97
N ILE A 500 -13.11 6.12 4.89
CA ILE A 500 -13.71 5.94 3.55
C ILE A 500 -14.92 5.02 3.62
N GLY A 501 -14.79 3.86 4.26
CA GLY A 501 -15.89 2.91 4.39
C GLY A 501 -17.07 3.48 5.16
N GLU A 502 -16.82 4.20 6.25
CA GLU A 502 -17.85 4.84 7.06
C GLU A 502 -18.57 5.95 6.28
N ASN A 503 -17.84 6.73 5.46
CA ASN A 503 -18.45 7.75 4.60
C ASN A 503 -19.29 7.14 3.48
N LEU A 504 -18.82 6.06 2.83
CA LEU A 504 -19.63 5.28 1.89
C LEU A 504 -20.89 4.73 2.56
N LYS A 505 -20.76 4.19 3.78
CA LYS A 505 -21.89 3.64 4.55
C LYS A 505 -22.95 4.70 4.84
N LYS A 506 -22.51 5.91 5.25
CA LYS A 506 -23.40 7.05 5.51
C LYS A 506 -24.08 7.53 4.24
N ALA A 507 -23.33 7.71 3.16
CA ALA A 507 -23.89 8.17 1.88
C ALA A 507 -24.93 7.20 1.32
N LEU A 508 -24.75 5.89 1.54
CA LEU A 508 -25.61 4.85 0.98
C LEU A 508 -26.63 4.27 1.98
N VAL A 509 -26.80 4.90 3.15
CA VAL A 509 -27.67 4.37 4.22
C VAL A 509 -29.13 4.23 3.78
N ALA A 510 -29.60 5.15 2.93
CA ALA A 510 -30.97 5.16 2.41
C ALA A 510 -31.14 4.33 1.13
N THR A 511 -30.05 3.72 0.63
CA THR A 511 -30.09 2.93 -0.61
C THR A 511 -30.85 1.63 -0.39
N PRO A 512 -31.92 1.36 -1.16
CA PRO A 512 -32.68 0.12 -1.03
C PRO A 512 -31.80 -1.10 -1.35
N PRO A 513 -31.91 -2.20 -0.59
CA PRO A 513 -31.11 -3.40 -0.80
C PRO A 513 -31.47 -4.16 -2.09
N GLY A 514 -32.53 -3.74 -2.81
CA GLY A 514 -32.93 -4.32 -4.10
C GLY A 514 -32.10 -3.83 -5.29
N ILE A 515 -31.33 -2.74 -5.14
CA ILE A 515 -30.50 -2.21 -6.21
C ILE A 515 -29.27 -3.09 -6.39
N ALA A 516 -29.11 -3.67 -7.58
CA ALA A 516 -28.08 -4.66 -7.86
C ALA A 516 -26.66 -4.05 -7.82
N THR A 517 -26.48 -2.86 -8.42
CA THR A 517 -25.19 -2.16 -8.48
C THR A 517 -25.37 -0.68 -8.10
N PRO A 518 -25.48 -0.36 -6.79
CA PRO A 518 -25.78 0.99 -6.32
C PRO A 518 -24.69 2.03 -6.63
N VAL A 519 -23.44 1.61 -6.82
CA VAL A 519 -22.33 2.50 -7.18
C VAL A 519 -21.50 1.85 -8.26
N HIS A 520 -21.30 2.53 -9.39
CA HIS A 520 -20.42 2.10 -10.48
C HIS A 520 -19.91 3.31 -11.30
N PRO A 521 -18.90 3.16 -12.18
CA PRO A 521 -18.28 4.31 -12.84
C PRO A 521 -19.21 5.18 -13.69
N HIS A 522 -20.17 4.59 -14.41
CA HIS A 522 -21.12 5.36 -15.23
C HIS A 522 -22.06 6.19 -14.36
N PHE A 523 -22.55 5.60 -13.28
CA PHE A 523 -23.35 6.30 -12.28
C PHE A 523 -22.60 7.48 -11.67
N LEU A 524 -21.33 7.28 -11.30
CA LEU A 524 -20.48 8.33 -10.75
C LEU A 524 -20.22 9.46 -11.75
N ARG A 525 -19.96 9.17 -13.03
CA ARG A 525 -19.83 10.20 -14.09
C ARG A 525 -21.07 11.08 -14.18
N VAL A 526 -22.26 10.49 -14.10
CA VAL A 526 -23.53 11.23 -14.13
C VAL A 526 -23.66 12.14 -12.91
N LEU A 527 -23.39 11.64 -11.70
CA LEU A 527 -23.43 12.46 -10.49
C LEU A 527 -22.40 13.60 -10.50
N GLU A 528 -21.17 13.33 -10.98
CA GLU A 528 -20.12 14.34 -11.15
C GLU A 528 -20.59 15.50 -12.04
N VAL A 529 -21.18 15.18 -13.20
CA VAL A 529 -21.70 16.21 -14.12
C VAL A 529 -22.90 16.95 -13.52
N ILE A 530 -23.82 16.26 -12.83
CA ILE A 530 -24.93 16.92 -12.14
C ILE A 530 -24.42 17.90 -11.07
N LYS A 531 -23.36 17.54 -10.32
CA LYS A 531 -22.72 18.45 -9.35
C LYS A 531 -22.20 19.70 -10.02
N GLU A 532 -21.54 19.55 -11.17
CA GLU A 532 -20.98 20.67 -11.93
C GLU A 532 -22.04 21.59 -12.54
N LEU A 533 -23.14 21.02 -13.06
CA LEU A 533 -24.25 21.77 -13.63
C LEU A 533 -25.17 22.38 -12.56
N GLY A 534 -25.13 21.85 -11.33
CA GLY A 534 -26.08 22.18 -10.27
C GLY A 534 -27.50 21.67 -10.52
N SER A 535 -27.73 20.92 -11.59
CA SER A 535 -29.03 20.30 -11.87
C SER A 535 -28.94 19.13 -12.85
N TYR A 536 -29.93 18.23 -12.81
CA TYR A 536 -30.10 17.15 -13.79
C TYR A 536 -31.14 17.41 -14.89
N GLU A 537 -31.69 18.63 -14.98
CA GLU A 537 -32.73 18.99 -15.97
C GLU A 537 -32.22 18.96 -17.43
N ASP A 538 -30.96 19.35 -17.67
CA ASP A 538 -30.33 19.31 -18.99
C ASP A 538 -29.70 17.94 -19.30
N ILE A 539 -30.55 16.96 -19.59
CA ILE A 539 -30.12 15.58 -19.89
C ILE A 539 -29.20 15.54 -21.12
N ALA A 540 -29.39 16.42 -22.11
CA ALA A 540 -28.58 16.44 -23.32
C ALA A 540 -27.13 16.84 -23.01
N GLU A 541 -26.93 17.86 -22.17
CA GLU A 541 -25.59 18.25 -21.73
C GLU A 541 -24.95 17.18 -20.84
N ILE A 542 -25.74 16.48 -20.01
CA ILE A 542 -25.23 15.34 -19.23
C ILE A 542 -24.74 14.22 -20.14
N VAL A 543 -25.52 13.84 -21.16
CA VAL A 543 -25.11 12.84 -22.17
C VAL A 543 -23.80 13.27 -22.86
N ASN A 544 -23.72 14.52 -23.28
CA ASN A 544 -22.54 15.08 -23.95
C ASN A 544 -21.29 15.01 -23.06
N ARG A 545 -21.37 15.53 -21.83
CA ARG A 545 -20.23 15.57 -20.89
C ARG A 545 -19.85 14.20 -20.36
N THR A 546 -20.83 13.36 -20.08
CA THR A 546 -20.56 12.00 -19.62
C THR A 546 -20.12 11.09 -20.75
N ARG A 547 -20.40 11.38 -22.03
CA ARG A 547 -20.18 10.48 -23.18
C ARG A 547 -20.87 9.12 -23.03
N LEU A 548 -21.95 9.06 -22.26
CA LEU A 548 -22.77 7.85 -22.04
C LEU A 548 -24.05 7.95 -22.85
N THR A 549 -24.63 6.81 -23.21
CA THR A 549 -25.91 6.80 -23.93
C THR A 549 -27.05 7.37 -23.08
N LEU A 550 -28.04 7.97 -23.74
CA LEU A 550 -29.22 8.53 -23.08
C LEU A 550 -29.92 7.54 -22.12
N GLY A 551 -29.98 6.26 -22.49
CA GLY A 551 -30.57 5.22 -21.64
C GLY A 551 -29.82 5.07 -20.32
N ILE A 552 -28.49 4.97 -20.38
CA ILE A 552 -27.63 4.82 -19.20
C ILE A 552 -27.74 6.06 -18.29
N VAL A 553 -27.77 7.27 -18.86
CA VAL A 553 -27.92 8.51 -18.08
C VAL A 553 -29.26 8.53 -17.35
N LYS A 554 -30.36 8.16 -18.03
CA LYS A 554 -31.70 8.11 -17.40
C LYS A 554 -31.77 7.06 -16.30
N ASP A 555 -31.23 5.88 -16.54
CA ASP A 555 -31.20 4.80 -15.55
C ASP A 555 -30.39 5.21 -14.30
N ALA A 556 -29.23 5.86 -14.50
CA ALA A 556 -28.42 6.39 -13.40
C ALA A 556 -29.17 7.43 -12.56
N ILE A 557 -29.92 8.35 -13.20
CA ILE A 557 -30.76 9.34 -12.49
C ILE A 557 -31.86 8.65 -11.69
N VAL A 558 -32.52 7.63 -12.24
CA VAL A 558 -33.55 6.86 -11.52
C VAL A 558 -32.95 6.19 -10.28
N VAL A 559 -31.85 5.46 -10.44
CA VAL A 559 -31.13 4.80 -9.34
C VAL A 559 -30.71 5.81 -8.27
N ALA A 560 -30.18 6.98 -8.67
CA ALA A 560 -29.75 8.00 -7.74
C ALA A 560 -30.90 8.58 -6.91
N ARG A 561 -32.09 8.75 -7.52
CA ARG A 561 -33.30 9.21 -6.81
C ARG A 561 -33.84 8.15 -5.85
N GLU A 562 -33.80 6.88 -6.24
CA GLU A 562 -34.18 5.76 -5.37
C GLU A 562 -33.23 5.64 -4.18
N ALA A 563 -31.93 5.82 -4.41
CA ALA A 563 -30.89 5.82 -3.39
C ALA A 563 -30.84 7.08 -2.51
N LYS A 564 -31.72 8.07 -2.76
CA LYS A 564 -31.75 9.38 -2.06
C LYS A 564 -30.46 10.21 -2.21
N LEU A 565 -29.73 10.00 -3.29
CA LEU A 565 -28.54 10.78 -3.65
C LEU A 565 -28.89 12.03 -4.48
N LEU A 566 -30.11 12.05 -5.06
CA LEU A 566 -30.68 13.21 -5.74
C LEU A 566 -31.96 13.69 -5.05
N GLY A 567 -32.06 15.01 -4.91
CA GLY A 567 -33.24 15.73 -4.45
C GLY A 567 -34.24 15.99 -5.58
N LYS A 568 -34.86 17.18 -5.57
CA LYS A 568 -35.81 17.57 -6.62
C LYS A 568 -35.14 18.01 -7.92
N LYS A 569 -33.92 18.55 -7.84
CA LYS A 569 -33.21 19.15 -8.99
C LYS A 569 -31.73 18.83 -9.02
N ASP A 570 -31.12 18.56 -7.87
CA ASP A 570 -29.67 18.50 -7.62
C ASP A 570 -29.31 17.35 -6.66
N LEU A 571 -28.03 17.28 -6.28
CA LEU A 571 -27.54 16.31 -5.30
C LEU A 571 -28.06 16.62 -3.88
N THR A 572 -28.34 15.58 -3.11
CA THR A 572 -28.52 15.69 -1.66
C THR A 572 -27.16 15.74 -0.96
N GLY A 573 -27.14 15.99 0.35
CA GLY A 573 -25.92 15.91 1.16
C GLY A 573 -25.28 14.51 1.10
N GLU A 574 -26.07 13.45 1.00
CA GLU A 574 -25.59 12.09 0.80
C GLU A 574 -24.95 11.90 -0.59
N GLY A 575 -25.53 12.51 -1.63
CA GLY A 575 -24.96 12.54 -2.97
C GLY A 575 -23.62 13.28 -3.02
N GLU A 576 -23.51 14.40 -2.31
CA GLU A 576 -22.26 15.15 -2.18
C GLU A 576 -21.20 14.37 -1.41
N LEU A 577 -21.58 13.76 -0.28
CA LEU A 577 -20.69 12.92 0.53
C LEU A 577 -20.14 11.74 -0.27
N LEU A 578 -20.97 11.09 -1.10
CA LEU A 578 -20.51 10.03 -1.99
C LEU A 578 -19.41 10.54 -2.94
N LEU A 579 -19.63 11.68 -3.60
CA LEU A 579 -18.64 12.24 -4.54
C LEU A 579 -17.37 12.72 -3.83
N GLU A 580 -17.48 13.25 -2.61
CA GLU A 580 -16.32 13.61 -1.79
C GLU A 580 -15.50 12.38 -1.40
N THR A 581 -16.17 11.31 -0.99
CA THR A 581 -15.53 10.02 -0.68
C THR A 581 -14.86 9.43 -1.92
N VAL A 582 -15.47 9.55 -3.10
CA VAL A 582 -14.84 9.13 -4.36
C VAL A 582 -13.59 9.96 -4.67
N LYS A 583 -13.60 11.27 -4.40
CA LYS A 583 -12.40 12.11 -4.55
C LYS A 583 -11.29 11.71 -3.58
N GLU A 584 -11.64 11.36 -2.35
CA GLU A 584 -10.71 10.83 -1.35
C GLU A 584 -10.06 9.53 -1.87
N ILE A 585 -10.86 8.56 -2.32
CA ILE A 585 -10.37 7.32 -2.94
C ILE A 585 -9.43 7.60 -4.12
N GLN A 586 -9.77 8.58 -4.97
CA GLN A 586 -8.96 8.97 -6.14
C GLN A 586 -7.65 9.67 -5.77
N ALA A 587 -7.57 10.30 -4.59
CA ALA A 587 -6.37 10.97 -4.11
C ALA A 587 -5.28 9.96 -3.69
N HIS A 588 -5.65 8.72 -3.38
CA HIS A 588 -4.72 7.62 -3.06
C HIS A 588 -4.01 7.02 -4.29
N ARG A 589 -3.42 7.89 -5.11
CA ARG A 589 -2.56 7.52 -6.25
C ARG A 589 -1.25 8.32 -6.25
N GLU A 590 -0.19 7.71 -6.76
CA GLU A 590 1.05 8.40 -7.07
C GLU A 590 0.83 9.29 -8.29
N THR A 591 0.95 10.61 -8.11
CA THR A 591 1.14 11.53 -9.24
C THR A 591 2.57 11.36 -9.74
N MET A 592 2.74 10.63 -10.83
CA MET A 592 4.04 10.63 -11.51
C MET A 592 4.17 11.95 -12.27
N ALA A 593 5.23 12.72 -11.99
CA ALA A 593 5.77 13.60 -13.01
C ALA A 593 6.12 12.71 -14.21
N GLU A 594 5.61 13.07 -15.39
CA GLU A 594 5.77 12.34 -16.64
C GLU A 594 7.22 11.84 -16.79
N GLU A 595 7.38 10.54 -17.07
CA GLU A 595 8.68 9.84 -17.15
C GLU A 595 9.64 10.41 -18.19
#